data_AF-A0A351MTV6-F1
#
_entry.id   AF-A0A351MTV6-F1
#
_cell.length_a   1.000
_cell.length_b   1.000
_cell.length_c   1.000
_cell.angle_alpha   90.00
_cell.angle_beta   90.00
_cell.angle_gamma   90.00
#
_symmetry.space_group_name_H-M   'P 1'
#
loop_
_entity.id
_entity.type
_entity.pdbx_description
1 polymer ?
#
loop_
_entity_poly.entity_id
_entity_poly.type
_entity_poly.pdbx_seq_one_letter_code
_entity_poly.pdbx_strand_id
1 'polypeptide(L)'
;MSQVVLKPRVRGFICLTAHPEGCAAHIREQIAHVKSRKPLQGGPKSVLVIGASTGYGLSSRIAAAFGSGAATLGIFFERPAEGDK
;
A
#
# COMPACT_ATOMS: atom_id res chain seq x y z
N MET A 1 -1.69 23.82 -1.84
CA MET A 1 -1.55 22.82 -0.76
C MET A 1 -0.55 23.38 0.22
N SER A 2 -0.94 23.59 1.49
CA SER A 2 0.01 23.97 2.54
C SER A 2 1.01 22.82 2.72
N GLN A 3 2.30 23.10 2.52
CA GLN A 3 3.34 22.11 2.80
C GLN A 3 3.54 22.03 4.31
N VAL A 4 3.16 20.89 4.89
CA VAL A 4 3.38 20.59 6.31
C VAL A 4 4.61 19.70 6.43
N VAL A 5 5.55 20.08 7.30
CA VAL A 5 6.69 19.22 7.66
C VAL A 5 6.20 18.19 8.68
N LEU A 6 5.89 16.98 8.20
CA LEU A 6 5.40 15.88 9.03
C LEU A 6 6.56 15.19 9.75
N LYS A 7 6.49 15.16 11.09
CA LYS A 7 7.41 14.40 11.95
C LYS A 7 6.70 13.21 12.58
N PRO A 8 7.39 12.07 12.82
CA PRO A 8 6.79 10.92 13.50
C PRO A 8 6.30 11.28 14.90
N ARG A 9 5.04 10.95 15.20
CA ARG A 9 4.44 11.08 16.56
C ARG A 9 4.03 9.71 17.07
N VAL A 10 4.94 9.06 17.82
CA VAL A 10 4.78 7.67 18.28
C VAL A 10 4.48 7.61 19.78
N ARG A 11 3.52 6.76 20.18
CA ARG A 11 3.17 6.44 21.57
C ARG A 11 2.99 4.92 21.70
N GLY A 12 3.92 4.23 22.35
CA GLY A 12 3.94 2.77 22.38
C GLY A 12 4.01 2.21 20.96
N PHE A 13 3.04 1.39 20.59
CA PHE A 13 2.92 0.78 19.24
C PHE A 13 2.05 1.59 18.27
N ILE A 14 1.63 2.81 18.64
CA ILE A 14 0.75 3.66 17.82
C ILE A 14 1.56 4.83 17.25
N CYS A 15 1.56 4.98 15.92
CA CYS A 15 2.01 6.20 15.26
C CYS A 15 0.79 7.04 14.86
N LEU A 16 0.72 8.29 15.31
CA LEU A 16 -0.40 9.20 15.06
C LEU A 16 -0.30 9.95 13.72
N THR A 17 0.79 9.74 12.98
CA THR A 17 1.14 10.47 11.75
C THR A 17 1.58 9.50 10.67
N ALA A 18 1.19 9.75 9.42
CA ALA A 18 1.67 9.00 8.25
C ALA A 18 2.20 9.99 7.20
N HIS A 19 3.38 9.73 6.64
CA HIS A 19 4.00 10.60 5.64
C HIS A 19 3.61 10.14 4.23
N PRO A 20 2.87 10.93 3.44
CA PRO A 20 2.34 10.49 2.14
C PRO A 20 3.44 10.04 1.17
N GLU A 21 4.50 10.83 1.00
CA GLU A 21 5.62 10.45 0.14
C GLU A 21 6.38 9.21 0.61
N GLY A 22 6.51 9.03 1.93
CA GLY A 22 7.15 7.86 2.52
C GLY A 22 6.31 6.60 2.28
N CYS A 23 5.00 6.68 2.45
CA CYS A 23 4.08 5.61 2.11
C CYS A 23 4.17 5.26 0.61
N ALA A 24 4.15 6.26 -0.27
CA ALA A 24 4.29 6.03 -1.72
C ALA A 24 5.63 5.37 -2.08
N ALA A 25 6.73 5.79 -1.46
CA ALA A 25 8.05 5.17 -1.63
C ALA A 25 8.04 3.69 -1.19
N HIS A 26 7.47 3.41 -0.03
CA HIS A 26 7.37 2.06 0.49
C HIS A 26 6.57 1.13 -0.45
N ILE A 27 5.48 1.60 -1.05
CA ILE A 27 4.75 0.82 -2.06
C ILE A 27 5.59 0.60 -3.32
N ARG A 28 6.29 1.63 -3.79
CA ARG A 28 7.17 1.53 -4.97
C ARG A 28 8.26 0.48 -4.78
N GLU A 29 8.86 0.41 -3.59
CA GLU A 29 9.86 -0.61 -3.24
C GLU A 29 9.28 -2.04 -3.29
N GLN A 30 8.08 -2.25 -2.74
CA GLN A 30 7.41 -3.55 -2.79
C GLN A 30 7.06 -3.95 -4.23
N ILE A 31 6.58 -3.02 -5.06
CA ILE A 31 6.31 -3.27 -6.48
C ILE A 31 7.62 -3.63 -7.21
N ALA A 32 8.69 -2.88 -6.97
CA ALA A 32 10.00 -3.16 -7.57
C ALA A 32 10.51 -4.55 -7.18
N HIS A 33 10.31 -4.95 -5.91
CA HIS A 33 10.65 -6.28 -5.42
C HIS A 33 9.87 -7.41 -6.15
N VAL A 34 8.57 -7.21 -6.40
CA VAL A 34 7.78 -8.20 -7.16
C VAL A 34 8.23 -8.25 -8.62
N LYS A 35 8.49 -7.09 -9.25
CA LYS A 35 8.93 -7.01 -10.65
C LYS A 35 10.35 -7.51 -10.89
N SER A 36 11.21 -7.54 -9.88
CA SER A 36 12.58 -8.08 -10.01
C SER A 36 12.62 -9.62 -10.03
N ARG A 37 11.51 -10.28 -9.69
CA ARG A 37 11.35 -11.74 -9.75
C ARG A 37 10.74 -12.16 -11.09
N LYS A 38 10.80 -13.45 -11.41
CA LYS A 38 10.08 -14.00 -12.57
C LYS A 38 8.57 -13.77 -12.41
N PRO A 39 7.85 -13.37 -13.48
CA PRO A 39 6.39 -13.24 -13.44
C PRO A 39 5.71 -14.52 -12.96
N LEU A 40 4.63 -14.37 -12.20
CA LEU A 40 3.84 -15.48 -11.68
C LEU A 40 2.97 -16.07 -12.78
N GLN A 41 3.44 -17.15 -13.41
CA GLN A 41 2.68 -17.86 -14.45
C GLN A 41 1.47 -18.59 -13.86
N GLY A 42 0.36 -18.62 -14.60
CA GLY A 42 -0.88 -19.27 -14.15
C GLY A 42 -1.60 -18.56 -12.99
N GLY A 43 -1.20 -17.33 -12.66
CA GLY A 43 -1.85 -16.56 -11.59
C GLY A 43 -3.27 -16.07 -11.95
N PRO A 44 -4.06 -15.67 -10.93
CA PRO A 44 -5.42 -15.19 -11.12
C PRO A 44 -5.45 -13.93 -12.00
N LYS A 45 -6.55 -13.75 -12.74
CA LYS A 45 -6.77 -12.56 -13.60
C LYS A 45 -7.62 -11.48 -12.94
N SER A 46 -8.43 -11.86 -11.96
CA SER A 46 -9.31 -10.95 -11.21
C SER A 46 -9.26 -11.33 -9.74
N VAL A 47 -8.92 -10.38 -8.86
CA VAL A 47 -8.73 -10.63 -7.43
C VAL A 47 -9.47 -9.59 -6.60
N LEU A 48 -10.31 -10.06 -5.67
CA LEU A 48 -10.86 -9.26 -4.58
C LEU A 48 -9.97 -9.44 -3.35
N VAL A 49 -9.50 -8.34 -2.76
CA VAL A 49 -8.73 -8.35 -1.51
C VAL A 49 -9.51 -7.60 -0.43
N ILE A 50 -9.89 -8.31 0.63
CA ILE A 50 -10.53 -7.74 1.82
C ILE A 50 -9.44 -7.46 2.86
N GLY A 51 -9.21 -6.20 3.20
CA GLY A 51 -8.05 -5.75 3.97
C GLY A 51 -6.87 -5.34 3.10
N ALA A 52 -7.10 -4.51 2.08
CA ALA A 52 -6.14 -4.26 1.00
C ALA A 52 -5.20 -3.05 1.17
N SER A 53 -5.25 -2.36 2.30
CA SER A 53 -4.56 -1.07 2.52
C SER A 53 -3.19 -1.19 3.18
N THR A 54 -2.95 -2.22 4.00
CA THR A 54 -1.71 -2.38 4.77
C THR A 54 -1.30 -3.85 4.91
N GLY A 55 -0.08 -4.08 5.40
CA GLY A 55 0.41 -5.39 5.79
C GLY A 55 0.30 -6.47 4.70
N TYR A 56 -0.04 -7.69 5.09
CA TYR A 56 -0.12 -8.81 4.16
C TYR A 56 -1.20 -8.66 3.09
N GLY A 57 -2.35 -8.05 3.39
CA GLY A 57 -3.39 -7.88 2.38
C GLY A 57 -2.96 -6.92 1.27
N LEU A 58 -2.25 -5.83 1.61
CA LEU A 58 -1.58 -4.98 0.63
C LEU A 58 -0.52 -5.77 -0.17
N SER A 59 0.33 -6.55 0.50
CA SER A 59 1.33 -7.38 -0.18
C SER A 59 0.71 -8.39 -1.16
N SER A 60 -0.39 -9.04 -0.78
CA SER A 60 -1.16 -9.94 -1.65
C SER A 60 -1.72 -9.20 -2.86
N ARG A 61 -2.24 -7.98 -2.66
CA ARG A 61 -2.72 -7.14 -3.77
C ARG A 61 -1.59 -6.76 -4.72
N ILE A 62 -0.43 -6.36 -4.20
CA ILE A 62 0.74 -6.00 -5.00
C ILE A 62 1.24 -7.22 -5.79
N ALA A 63 1.37 -8.38 -5.15
CA ALA A 63 1.82 -9.61 -5.81
C ALA A 63 0.85 -10.06 -6.92
N ALA A 64 -0.46 -9.97 -6.70
CA ALA A 64 -1.46 -10.27 -7.73
C ALA A 64 -1.40 -9.28 -8.90
N ALA A 65 -1.38 -7.97 -8.62
CA ALA A 65 -1.40 -6.95 -9.66
C ALA A 65 -0.10 -6.93 -10.48
N PHE A 66 1.05 -6.89 -9.80
CA PHE A 66 2.35 -6.67 -10.44
C PHE A 66 3.14 -7.95 -10.70
N GLY A 67 2.76 -9.08 -10.07
CA GLY A 67 3.37 -10.38 -10.28
C GLY A 67 2.64 -11.23 -11.33
N SER A 68 1.30 -11.26 -11.30
CA SER A 68 0.49 -12.05 -12.25
C SER A 68 -0.31 -11.23 -13.26
N GLY A 69 -0.31 -9.89 -13.14
CA GLY A 69 -1.07 -9.00 -14.03
C GLY A 69 -2.58 -9.02 -13.75
N ALA A 70 -3.00 -9.32 -12.51
CA ALA A 70 -4.42 -9.38 -12.15
C ALA A 70 -5.06 -7.98 -12.07
N ALA A 71 -6.30 -7.87 -12.52
CA ALA A 71 -7.19 -6.80 -12.08
C ALA A 71 -7.49 -6.97 -10.59
N THR A 72 -7.38 -5.91 -9.79
CA THR A 72 -7.61 -5.99 -8.34
C THR A 72 -8.68 -5.02 -7.85
N LEU A 73 -9.62 -5.53 -7.06
CA LEU A 73 -10.55 -4.74 -6.26
C LEU A 73 -10.14 -4.88 -4.78
N GLY A 74 -9.94 -3.75 -4.11
CA GLY A 74 -9.51 -3.73 -2.71
C GLY A 74 -10.56 -3.12 -1.80
N ILE A 75 -10.85 -3.78 -0.67
CA ILE A 75 -11.71 -3.27 0.41
C ILE A 75 -10.81 -2.94 1.60
N PHE A 76 -11.01 -1.76 2.20
CA PHE A 76 -10.25 -1.29 3.34
C PHE A 76 -11.04 -0.23 4.13
N PHE A 77 -10.65 0.00 5.37
CA PHE A 77 -11.26 0.99 6.26
C PHE A 77 -10.16 1.93 6.75
N GLU A 78 -10.03 3.08 6.07
CA GLU A 78 -8.97 4.05 6.31
C GLU A 78 -9.55 5.45 6.45
N ARG A 79 -8.81 6.34 7.12
CA ARG A 79 -9.18 7.75 7.25
C ARG A 79 -8.57 8.56 6.09
N PRO A 80 -9.35 9.32 5.31
CA PRO A 80 -8.78 10.22 4.32
C PRO A 80 -7.94 11.32 4.96
N ALA A 81 -7.04 11.93 4.18
CA ALA A 81 -6.34 13.11 4.63
C ALA A 81 -7.33 14.28 4.77
N GLU A 82 -7.29 14.95 5.90
CA GLU A 82 -7.92 16.25 6.10
C GLU A 82 -6.80 17.30 6.05
N GLY A 83 -7.08 18.49 5.49
CA GLY A 83 -6.17 19.63 5.64
C GLY A 83 -6.09 20.04 7.12
N ASP A 84 -5.03 20.76 7.50
CA ASP A 84 -4.95 21.34 8.84
C ASP A 84 -6.20 22.22 9.07
N LYS A 85 -6.87 22.00 10.20
CA LYS A 85 -7.84 22.94 10.77
C LYS A 85 -7.10 24.04 11.50
#